data_AF-A0A941AF36-F1
#
_entry.id   AF-A0A941AF36-F1
#
_cell.length_a   1.000
_cell.length_b   1.000
_cell.length_c   1.000
_cell.angle_alpha   90.00
_cell.angle_beta   90.00
_cell.angle_gamma   90.00
#
_symmetry.space_group_name_H-M   'P 1'
#
loop_
_entity.id
_entity.type
_entity.pdbx_description
1 polymer ?
#
loop_
_entity_poly.entity_id
_entity_poly.type
_entity_poly.pdbx_seq_one_letter_code
_entity_poly.pdbx_strand_id
1 'polypeptide(L)' 'MTELRKDPVVGRWVIISTERAKRPHDFPPEPAPRREGVCPLCPGSERMTPPEILGYRQGGQPNDPNWT' A
#
# COMPACT_ATOMS: atom_id res chain seq x y z
N MET A 1 -24.58 12.32 -12.50
CA MET A 1 -24.15 13.00 -13.75
C MET A 1 -22.96 12.23 -14.31
N THR A 2 -22.89 12.03 -15.63
CA THR A 2 -21.76 11.36 -16.28
C THR A 2 -20.99 12.38 -17.11
N GLU A 3 -19.67 12.44 -16.96
CA GLU A 3 -18.80 13.39 -17.67
C GLU A 3 -17.52 12.71 -18.20
N LEU A 4 -16.89 13.33 -19.19
CA LEU A 4 -15.58 12.96 -19.71
C LEU A 4 -14.56 14.04 -19.30
N ARG A 5 -13.44 13.63 -18.71
CA ARG A 5 -12.31 14.51 -18.41
C ARG A 5 -11.05 14.03 -19.11
N LYS A 6 -10.24 14.94 -19.66
CA LYS A 6 -8.95 14.60 -20.28
C LYS A 6 -7.83 14.79 -19.26
N ASP A 7 -7.04 13.75 -19.06
CA ASP A 7 -5.86 13.78 -18.20
C ASP A 7 -4.73 14.54 -18.93
N PRO A 8 -4.20 15.65 -18.38
CA PRO A 8 -3.14 16.42 -19.02
C PRO A 8 -1.76 15.76 -18.94
N VAL A 9 -1.55 14.81 -18.01
CA VAL A 9 -0.27 14.12 -17.81
C VAL A 9 -0.10 12.99 -18.81
N VAL A 10 -1.11 12.12 -18.94
CA VAL A 10 -1.08 10.95 -19.83
C VAL A 10 -1.86 11.14 -21.13
N GLY A 11 -2.59 12.25 -21.29
CA GLY A 11 -3.32 12.59 -22.52
C GLY A 11 -4.58 11.76 -22.79
N ARG A 12 -5.01 10.92 -21.84
CA ARG A 12 -6.15 10.00 -21.99
C ARG A 12 -7.47 10.60 -21.52
N TRP A 13 -8.58 10.20 -22.13
CA TRP A 13 -9.91 10.51 -21.64
C TRP A 13 -10.32 9.55 -20.52
N VAL A 14 -10.95 10.07 -19.48
CA VAL A 14 -11.45 9.33 -18.32
C VAL A 14 -12.94 9.58 -18.19
N ILE A 15 -13.71 8.51 -17.98
CA ILE A 15 -15.15 8.58 -17.75
C ILE A 15 -15.41 8.68 -16.24
N ILE A 16 -16.07 9.75 -15.80
CA ILE A 16 -16.53 9.91 -14.43
C ILE A 16 -18.04 9.65 -14.40
N SER A 17 -18.47 8.69 -13.58
CA SER A 17 -19.88 8.35 -13.38
C SER A 17 -20.10 7.91 -11.94
N THR A 18 -20.51 8.86 -11.10
CA THR A 18 -20.66 8.68 -9.64
C THR A 18 -21.71 7.62 -9.28
N GLU A 19 -22.76 7.49 -10.08
CA GLU A 19 -23.85 6.53 -9.85
C GLU A 19 -23.41 5.06 -9.96
N ARG A 20 -22.25 4.78 -10.58
CA ARG A 20 -21.71 3.41 -10.65
C ARG A 20 -21.45 2.78 -9.28
N ALA A 21 -21.12 3.59 -8.27
CA ALA A 21 -20.84 3.10 -6.92
C ALA A 21 -22.09 2.57 -6.18
N LYS A 22 -23.30 2.93 -6.65
CA LYS A 22 -24.56 2.48 -6.04
C LYS A 22 -25.09 1.16 -6.62
N ARG A 23 -24.40 0.60 -7.63
CA ARG A 23 -24.86 -0.64 -8.26
C ARG A 23 -24.76 -1.78 -7.24
N PRO A 24 -25.75 -2.69 -7.21
CA PRO A 24 -25.63 -3.89 -6.41
C PRO A 24 -24.43 -4.71 -6.91
N HIS A 25 -23.69 -5.28 -5.97
CA HIS A 25 -22.60 -6.19 -6.23
C HIS A 25 -22.96 -7.54 -5.61
N ASP A 26 -22.99 -8.59 -6.42
CA ASP A 26 -23.29 -9.96 -5.96
C ASP A 26 -22.23 -10.48 -4.98
N PHE A 27 -21.01 -9.93 -5.06
CA PHE A 27 -19.87 -10.27 -4.22
C PHE A 27 -19.41 -9.02 -3.47
N PRO A 28 -19.70 -8.90 -2.16
CA PRO A 28 -19.10 -7.86 -1.35
C PRO A 28 -17.58 -8.09 -1.23
N PRO A 29 -16.77 -7.04 -1.05
CA PRO A 29 -15.36 -7.20 -0.79
C PRO A 29 -15.15 -8.03 0.49
N GLU A 30 -14.37 -9.10 0.39
CA GLU A 30 -14.00 -9.89 1.55
C GLU A 30 -13.12 -9.05 2.49
N PRO A 31 -13.32 -9.14 3.81
CA PRO A 31 -12.38 -8.55 4.75
C PRO A 31 -11.00 -9.13 4.48
N ALA A 32 -9.97 -8.28 4.46
CA ALA A 32 -8.61 -8.74 4.28
C ALA A 32 -8.29 -9.77 5.38
N PRO A 33 -7.86 -10.99 5.03
CA PRO A 33 -7.51 -11.99 6.02
C PRO A 33 -6.35 -11.44 6.86
N ARG A 34 -6.37 -11.72 8.18
CA ARG A 34 -5.18 -11.51 8.99
C ARG A 34 -4.08 -12.38 8.41
N ARG A 35 -2.98 -11.76 7.99
CA ARG A 35 -1.80 -12.50 7.55
C ARG A 35 -1.20 -13.19 8.77
N GLU A 36 -1.33 -14.50 8.81
CA GLU A 36 -0.60 -15.34 9.75
C GLU A 36 0.85 -15.51 9.27
N GLY A 37 1.81 -15.47 10.18
CA GLY A 37 3.23 -15.65 9.87
C GLY A 37 4.14 -14.54 10.40
N VAL A 38 5.45 -14.72 10.17
CA VAL A 38 6.47 -13.72 10.52
C VAL A 38 6.45 -12.61 9.48
N CYS A 39 6.38 -11.36 9.93
CA CYS A 39 6.41 -10.17 9.08
C CYS A 39 7.87 -9.67 8.97
N PRO A 40 8.57 -9.86 7.84
CA PRO A 40 9.98 -9.47 7.69
C PRO A 40 10.20 -7.95 7.83
N LEU A 41 9.14 -7.15 7.60
CA LEU A 41 9.17 -5.69 7.66
C LEU A 41 8.75 -5.11 9.02
N CYS A 42 8.36 -5.97 9.96
CA CYS A 42 7.96 -5.52 11.28
C CYS A 42 9.22 -5.37 12.17
N PRO A 43 9.24 -4.41 13.11
CA PRO A 43 10.39 -4.21 13.99
C PRO A 43 10.82 -5.50 14.69
N GLY A 44 12.13 -5.74 14.76
CA GLY A 44 12.72 -6.97 15.30
C GLY A 44 12.98 -8.08 14.26
N SER A 45 12.53 -7.89 13.02
CA SER A 45 12.73 -8.85 11.92
C SER A 45 13.67 -8.36 10.82
N GLU A 46 14.48 -7.33 11.10
CA GLU A 46 15.36 -6.65 10.14
C GLU A 46 16.35 -7.61 9.46
N ARG A 47 16.81 -8.63 10.18
CA ARG A 47 17.65 -9.71 9.61
C ARG A 47 16.99 -10.50 8.48
N MET A 48 15.67 -10.40 8.32
CA MET A 48 14.90 -11.07 7.26
C MET A 48 14.73 -10.19 6.02
N THR A 49 15.20 -8.94 6.05
CA THR A 49 15.25 -8.07 4.88
C THR A 49 16.62 -8.18 4.19
N PRO A 50 16.74 -7.80 2.91
CA PRO A 50 18.04 -7.60 2.28
C PRO A 50 18.89 -6.59 3.06
N PRO A 51 20.22 -6.54 2.82
CA PRO A 51 21.11 -5.62 3.50
C PRO A 51 20.61 -4.18 3.44
N GLU A 52 20.51 -3.55 4.61
CA GLU A 52 20.11 -2.16 4.73
C GLU A 52 20.98 -1.21 3.90
N ILE A 53 20.30 -0.32 3.16
CA ILE A 53 20.93 0.78 2.41
C ILE A 53 20.95 2.07 3.24
N LEU A 54 19.88 2.33 4.00
CA LEU A 54 19.71 3.53 4.84
C LEU A 54 18.68 3.26 5.95
N GLY A 55 18.96 3.72 7.17
CA GLY A 55 18.03 3.70 8.30
C GLY A 55 18.12 4.98 9.12
N TYR A 56 16.98 5.58 9.43
CA TYR A 56 16.88 6.75 10.30
C TYR A 56 16.65 6.29 11.74
N ARG A 57 17.70 6.33 12.57
CA ARG A 57 17.70 5.89 13.98
C ARG A 57 18.67 6.74 14.80
N GLN A 58 18.54 6.77 16.13
CA GLN A 58 19.46 7.53 16.98
C GLN A 58 20.87 6.92 17.07
N GLY A 59 20.98 5.60 16.84
CA GLY A 59 22.25 4.88 16.76
C GLY A 59 22.02 3.39 16.51
N GLY A 60 23.10 2.66 16.21
CA GLY A 60 23.07 1.22 15.92
C GLY A 60 23.78 0.86 14.62
N GLN A 61 23.89 -0.44 14.38
CA GLN A 61 24.41 -1.01 13.14
C GLN A 61 23.31 -1.20 12.09
N PRO A 62 23.68 -1.38 10.81
CA PRO A 62 22.74 -1.77 9.78
C PRO A 62 22.01 -3.07 10.14
N ASN A 63 20.69 -3.10 9.89
CA ASN A 63 19.75 -4.17 10.24
C ASN A 63 19.54 -4.39 11.75
N ASP A 64 19.85 -3.40 12.60
CA ASP A 64 19.50 -3.46 14.04
C ASP A 64 18.03 -3.09 14.29
N PRO A 65 17.40 -3.64 15.35
CA PRO A 65 16.01 -3.36 15.72
C PRO A 65 15.81 -2.03 16.46
N ASN A 66 16.87 -1.25 16.67
CA ASN A 66 16.86 -0.03 17.48
C ASN A 66 16.25 1.16 16.72
N TRP A 67 14.93 1.14 16.52
CA TRP A 67 14.16 2.18 15.82
C TRP A 67 13.67 3.34 16.71
N THR A 68 14.09 3.37 17.99
CA THR A 68 13.73 4.41 18.99
C THR A 68 14.84 5.42 19.24
#